data_AF-A0A4U9TEJ5-F1
#
_entry.id   AF-A0A4U9TEJ5-F1
#
_cell.length_a   1.000
_cell.length_b   1.000
_cell.length_c   1.000
_cell.angle_alpha   90.00
_cell.angle_beta   90.00
_cell.angle_gamma   90.00
#
_symmetry.space_group_name_H-M   'P 1'
#
loop_
_entity.id
_entity.type
_entity.pdbx_description
1 polymer ?
#
loop_
_entity_poly.entity_id
_entity_poly.type
_entity_poly.pdbx_seq_one_letter_code
_entity_poly.pdbx_strand_id
1 'polypeptide(L)'
;MKRKDAVRQELERLTLTLSRETLEQSAGGFAAETIAFNLGLARNSVSKDLNELHGERLVIKIKSRPVLFLHRAVCEQLIEQSLPDDRLEAKDLLDLLPAKSLPQPASDDPFHTVIGYDRSLRLSVEKGKAAVLYPGGLHVLLTGPSGVGKTFFAEVMHQFATVQQPQRQIPLVYFNCAEYAHNPELLSSHLFGHKQARLPVRLKANVV
;
A
#
# COMPACT_ATOMS: atom_id res chain seq x y z
N MET A 1 7.10 42.75 -13.22
CA MET A 1 6.87 41.39 -12.72
C MET A 1 5.98 41.49 -11.50
N LYS A 2 4.83 40.80 -11.43
CA LYS A 2 4.00 40.90 -10.21
C LYS A 2 4.74 40.17 -9.09
N ARG A 3 4.69 40.69 -7.86
CA ARG A 3 5.32 40.08 -6.67
C ARG A 3 4.97 38.59 -6.51
N LYS A 4 3.72 38.25 -6.81
CA LYS A 4 3.19 36.88 -6.83
C LYS A 4 3.95 35.95 -7.80
N ASP A 5 4.36 36.44 -8.96
CA ASP A 5 5.11 35.64 -9.95
C ASP A 5 6.52 35.32 -9.45
N ALA A 6 7.16 36.26 -8.74
CA ALA A 6 8.46 36.05 -8.11
C ALA A 6 8.38 35.00 -6.99
N VAL A 7 7.33 35.05 -6.17
CA VAL A 7 7.06 34.03 -5.14
C VAL A 7 6.85 32.65 -5.76
N ARG A 8 6.10 32.57 -6.87
CA ARG A 8 5.87 31.31 -7.59
C ARG A 8 7.17 30.73 -8.16
N GLN A 9 7.96 31.54 -8.85
CA GLN A 9 9.24 31.12 -9.44
C GLN A 9 10.24 30.67 -8.38
N GLU A 10 10.30 31.36 -7.24
CA GLU A 10 11.19 30.94 -6.16
C GLU A 10 10.73 29.63 -5.51
N LEU A 11 9.43 29.46 -5.32
CA LEU A 11 8.89 28.18 -4.85
C LEU A 11 9.15 27.04 -5.84
N GLU A 12 9.01 27.30 -7.14
CA GLU A 12 9.36 26.35 -8.22
C GLU A 12 10.83 25.94 -8.13
N ARG A 13 11.74 26.92 -8.05
CA ARG A 13 13.19 26.71 -7.90
C ARG A 13 13.53 25.88 -6.67
N LEU A 14 12.93 26.22 -5.52
CA LEU A 14 13.13 25.47 -4.28
C LEU A 14 12.58 24.04 -4.40
N THR A 15 11.39 23.88 -4.99
CA THR A 15 10.77 22.55 -5.18
C THR A 15 11.61 21.66 -6.10
N LEU A 16 12.29 22.23 -7.11
CA LEU A 16 13.21 21.50 -7.99
C LEU A 16 14.44 20.96 -7.28
N THR A 17 14.84 21.55 -6.14
CA THR A 17 15.96 21.01 -5.34
C THR A 17 15.57 19.80 -4.51
N LEU A 18 14.27 19.50 -4.40
CA LEU A 18 13.81 18.33 -3.67
C LEU A 18 13.99 17.06 -4.52
N SER A 19 14.56 16.04 -3.88
CA SER A 19 14.60 14.68 -4.43
C SER A 19 13.34 13.91 -4.02
N ARG A 20 12.99 12.91 -4.81
CA ARG A 20 11.88 11.99 -4.53
C ARG A 20 11.95 11.39 -3.12
N GLU A 21 13.15 11.01 -2.69
CA GLU A 21 13.39 10.43 -1.35
C GLU A 21 13.05 11.41 -0.22
N THR A 22 13.33 12.70 -0.39
CA THR A 22 13.04 13.74 0.61
C THR A 22 11.54 13.99 0.74
N LEU A 23 10.81 13.85 -0.37
CA LEU A 23 9.35 13.90 -0.37
C LEU A 23 8.79 12.67 0.39
N GLU A 24 9.31 11.47 0.12
CA GLU A 24 8.84 10.21 0.73
C GLU A 24 9.08 10.14 2.26
N GLN A 25 10.08 10.85 2.79
CA GLN A 25 10.38 10.90 4.24
C GLN A 25 9.58 11.96 5.02
N SER A 26 8.51 12.53 4.47
CA SER A 26 7.70 13.59 5.11
C SER A 26 8.47 14.87 5.45
N ALA A 27 9.67 15.05 4.91
CA ALA A 27 10.53 16.21 5.18
C ALA A 27 10.51 17.26 4.04
N GLY A 28 9.61 17.10 3.07
CA GLY A 28 9.51 17.97 1.91
C GLY A 28 8.56 19.17 2.09
N GLY A 29 8.96 20.33 1.60
CA GLY A 29 8.13 21.55 1.58
C GLY A 29 8.86 22.77 2.11
N PHE A 30 8.44 23.96 1.66
CA PHE A 30 9.07 25.22 2.03
C PHE A 30 8.09 26.10 2.79
N ALA A 31 8.53 26.63 3.93
CA ALA A 31 7.76 27.57 4.71
C ALA A 31 7.79 28.96 4.04
N ALA A 32 6.73 29.74 4.28
CA ALA A 32 6.70 31.15 3.83
C ALA A 32 7.90 31.97 4.36
N GLU A 33 8.48 31.57 5.50
CA GLU A 33 9.67 32.20 6.07
C GLU A 33 10.90 32.05 5.16
N THR A 34 11.14 30.84 4.63
CA THR A 34 12.28 30.56 3.75
C THR A 34 12.19 31.36 2.45
N ILE A 35 10.99 31.42 1.86
CA ILE A 35 10.76 32.14 0.60
C ILE A 35 10.86 33.66 0.82
N ALA A 36 10.35 34.15 1.95
CA ALA A 36 10.47 35.55 2.35
C ALA A 36 11.94 35.97 2.53
N PHE A 37 12.75 35.12 3.17
CA PHE A 37 14.18 35.35 3.34
C PHE A 37 14.91 35.45 2.00
N ASN A 38 14.68 34.50 1.08
CA ASN A 38 15.36 34.47 -0.23
C ASN A 38 14.99 35.67 -1.12
N LEU A 39 13.74 36.13 -1.05
CA LEU A 39 13.24 37.24 -1.87
C LEU A 39 13.41 38.61 -1.20
N GLY A 40 13.88 38.67 0.05
CA GLY A 40 13.92 39.90 0.84
C GLY A 40 12.54 40.53 1.07
N LEU A 41 11.50 39.70 1.12
CA LEU A 41 10.10 40.14 1.28
C LEU A 41 9.62 39.89 2.71
N ALA A 42 8.56 40.60 3.12
CA ALA A 42 7.93 40.34 4.40
C ALA A 42 7.14 39.01 4.38
N ARG A 43 7.32 38.16 5.40
CA ARG A 43 6.65 36.85 5.53
C ARG A 43 5.12 36.93 5.37
N ASN A 44 4.48 37.98 5.89
CA ASN A 44 3.04 38.20 5.75
C ASN A 44 2.59 38.37 4.29
N SER A 45 3.40 39.05 3.48
CA SER A 45 3.15 39.29 2.06
C SER A 45 3.31 37.99 1.27
N VAL A 46 4.37 37.23 1.56
CA VAL A 46 4.61 35.92 0.94
C VAL A 46 3.53 34.90 1.31
N SER A 47 3.10 34.85 2.58
CA SER A 47 1.99 33.99 3.01
C SER A 47 0.68 34.34 2.30
N LYS A 48 0.40 35.64 2.10
CA LYS A 48 -0.78 36.08 1.34
C LYS A 48 -0.70 35.61 -0.11
N ASP A 49 0.43 35.86 -0.78
CA ASP A 49 0.64 35.47 -2.17
C ASP A 49 0.57 33.94 -2.34
N LEU A 50 1.11 33.16 -1.40
CA LEU A 50 1.04 31.69 -1.42
C LEU A 50 -0.38 31.15 -1.23
N ASN A 51 -1.20 31.77 -0.39
CA ASN A 51 -2.61 31.39 -0.26
C ASN A 51 -3.42 31.77 -1.51
N GLU A 52 -3.11 32.90 -2.17
CA GLU A 52 -3.72 33.26 -3.46
C GLU A 52 -3.33 32.25 -4.55
N LEU A 53 -2.03 31.89 -4.64
CA LEU A 53 -1.54 30.86 -5.56
C LEU A 53 -2.16 29.47 -5.30
N HIS A 54 -2.48 29.17 -4.04
CA HIS A 54 -3.17 27.94 -3.65
C HIS A 54 -4.63 27.94 -4.15
N GLY A 55 -5.33 29.08 -4.02
CA GLY A 55 -6.65 29.27 -4.62
C GLY A 55 -6.65 29.16 -6.15
N GLU A 56 -5.54 29.55 -6.79
CA GLU A 56 -5.28 29.39 -8.23
C GLU A 56 -4.83 27.97 -8.63
N ARG A 57 -4.75 27.02 -7.68
CA ARG A 57 -4.33 25.62 -7.88
C ARG A 57 -2.92 25.46 -8.46
N LEU A 58 -2.06 26.46 -8.30
CA LEU A 58 -0.67 26.43 -8.78
C LEU A 58 0.30 25.86 -7.74
N VAL A 59 -0.08 25.87 -6.46
CA VAL A 59 0.74 25.39 -5.36
C VAL A 59 -0.07 24.46 -4.45
N ILE A 60 0.63 23.56 -3.79
CA ILE A 60 0.08 22.60 -2.84
C ILE A 60 0.36 23.09 -1.43
N LYS A 61 -0.62 22.96 -0.54
CA LYS A 61 -0.54 23.44 0.85
C LYS A 61 -0.56 22.28 1.84
N ILE A 62 0.41 22.26 2.75
CA ILE A 62 0.56 21.25 3.80
C ILE A 62 0.28 21.92 5.14
N LYS A 63 -0.76 21.46 5.83
CA LYS A 63 -1.25 21.97 7.13
C LYS A 63 -0.40 21.45 8.30
N SER A 64 0.91 21.56 8.17
CA SER A 64 1.90 21.27 9.21
C SER A 64 2.16 22.51 10.10
N ARG A 65 2.98 22.32 11.14
CA ARG A 65 3.48 23.42 12.00
C ARG A 65 5.01 23.43 11.92
N PRO A 66 5.64 24.34 11.15
CA PRO A 66 5.06 25.43 10.34
C PRO A 66 4.35 24.94 9.07
N VAL A 67 3.46 25.77 8.49
CA VAL A 67 2.75 25.47 7.22
C VAL A 67 3.74 25.49 6.06
N LEU A 68 3.73 24.44 5.25
CA LEU A 68 4.63 24.27 4.11
C LEU A 68 3.87 24.36 2.77
N PHE A 69 4.58 24.81 1.75
CA PHE A 69 4.09 24.94 0.39
C PHE A 69 5.03 24.24 -0.60
N LEU A 70 4.46 23.76 -1.70
CA LEU A 70 5.17 23.11 -2.80
C LEU A 70 4.60 23.55 -4.15
N HIS A 71 5.44 23.60 -5.18
CA HIS A 71 4.98 23.91 -6.53
C HIS A 71 4.29 22.69 -7.17
N ARG A 72 3.05 22.85 -7.65
CA ARG A 72 2.25 21.73 -8.17
C ARG A 72 2.93 21.03 -9.34
N ALA A 73 3.30 21.78 -10.38
CA ALA A 73 3.84 21.19 -11.61
C ALA A 73 5.15 20.43 -11.37
N VAL A 74 5.97 20.91 -10.43
CA VAL A 74 7.24 20.25 -10.09
C VAL A 74 6.95 18.99 -9.27
N CYS A 75 6.01 19.04 -8.34
CA CYS A 75 5.56 17.85 -7.63
C CYS A 75 5.01 16.80 -8.60
N GLU A 76 4.14 17.17 -9.54
CA GLU A 76 3.58 16.28 -10.57
C GLU A 76 4.68 15.63 -11.43
N GLN A 77 5.72 16.40 -11.78
CA GLN A 77 6.91 15.87 -12.48
C GLN A 77 7.70 14.88 -11.60
N LEU A 78 7.93 15.20 -10.34
CA LEU A 78 8.70 14.36 -9.41
C LEU A 78 7.99 13.04 -9.08
N ILE A 79 6.64 13.04 -9.08
CA ILE A 79 5.82 11.85 -8.81
C ILE A 79 5.36 11.13 -10.09
N GLU A 80 5.70 11.66 -11.27
CA GLU A 80 5.28 11.14 -12.59
C GLU A 80 3.76 10.93 -12.72
N GLN A 81 2.96 11.72 -12.00
CA GLN A 81 1.49 11.60 -11.96
C GLN A 81 0.83 12.97 -11.80
N SER A 82 -0.37 13.12 -12.37
CA SER A 82 -1.20 14.30 -12.19
C SER A 82 -1.88 14.27 -10.82
N LEU A 83 -1.78 15.35 -10.05
CA LEU A 83 -2.51 15.48 -8.80
C LEU A 83 -3.94 15.94 -9.11
N PRO A 84 -4.97 15.24 -8.63
CA PRO A 84 -6.35 15.67 -8.83
C PRO A 84 -6.61 16.95 -8.02
N ASP A 85 -7.42 17.86 -8.59
CA ASP A 85 -7.66 19.21 -8.07
C ASP A 85 -8.27 19.26 -6.66
N ASP A 86 -8.86 18.15 -6.20
CA ASP A 86 -9.45 17.96 -4.88
C ASP A 86 -8.43 17.62 -3.78
N ARG A 87 -7.18 17.30 -4.14
CA ARG A 87 -6.07 16.95 -3.21
C ARG A 87 -4.96 17.99 -3.17
N LEU A 88 -5.30 19.28 -3.12
CA LEU A 88 -4.32 20.38 -3.02
C LEU A 88 -4.11 20.87 -1.58
N GLU A 89 -4.78 20.25 -0.61
CA GLU A 89 -4.57 20.47 0.82
C GLU A 89 -4.41 19.13 1.53
N ALA A 90 -3.35 18.99 2.34
CA ALA A 90 -3.16 17.84 3.19
C ALA A 90 -2.66 18.20 4.58
N LYS A 91 -2.81 17.28 5.52
CA LYS A 91 -2.22 17.41 6.85
C LYS A 91 -0.76 16.99 6.83
N ASP A 92 -0.43 15.97 6.04
CA ASP A 92 0.93 15.50 5.83
C ASP A 92 1.26 15.40 4.34
N LEU A 93 2.55 15.60 4.01
CA LEU A 93 3.06 15.44 2.65
C LEU A 93 2.75 14.04 2.07
N LEU A 94 2.71 13.03 2.94
CA LEU A 94 2.35 11.65 2.61
C LEU A 94 0.93 11.50 2.04
N ASP A 95 -0.01 12.38 2.39
CA ASP A 95 -1.36 12.34 1.84
C ASP A 95 -1.41 12.85 0.39
N LEU A 96 -0.42 13.67 0.00
CA LEU A 96 -0.31 14.32 -1.31
C LEU A 96 0.55 13.54 -2.29
N LEU A 97 1.54 12.81 -1.79
CA LEU A 97 2.31 11.91 -2.63
C LEU A 97 1.42 10.72 -2.96
N PRO A 98 1.24 10.37 -4.24
CA PRO A 98 0.82 9.02 -4.55
C PRO A 98 1.92 8.14 -4.01
N ALA A 99 1.64 7.43 -2.92
CA ALA A 99 2.55 6.45 -2.35
C ALA A 99 3.19 5.68 -3.52
N LYS A 100 4.50 5.83 -3.73
CA LYS A 100 5.22 4.76 -4.38
C LYS A 100 5.16 3.62 -3.36
N SER A 101 4.14 2.79 -3.48
CA SER A 101 4.04 1.47 -2.85
C SER A 101 4.45 1.45 -1.35
N LEU A 102 3.65 1.88 -0.38
CA LEU A 102 2.75 0.89 0.21
C LEU A 102 1.79 0.46 -0.87
N PRO A 103 1.77 -0.83 -1.26
CA PRO A 103 0.99 -1.31 -2.40
C PRO A 103 -0.40 -0.67 -2.32
N GLN A 104 -0.68 0.30 -3.19
CA GLN A 104 -2.04 0.74 -3.36
C GLN A 104 -2.76 -0.52 -3.84
N PRO A 105 -3.87 -0.90 -3.21
CA PRO A 105 -4.69 -2.00 -3.70
C PRO A 105 -5.40 -1.50 -4.96
N ALA A 106 -4.67 -1.42 -6.07
CA ALA A 106 -5.25 -1.67 -7.36
C ALA A 106 -5.57 -3.18 -7.38
N SER A 107 -6.73 -3.50 -6.82
CA SER A 107 -7.59 -4.61 -7.21
C SER A 107 -6.88 -5.96 -7.44
N ASP A 108 -6.55 -6.66 -6.36
CA ASP A 108 -6.73 -8.12 -6.24
C ASP A 108 -6.17 -8.74 -4.95
N ASP A 109 -5.81 -7.97 -3.91
CA ASP A 109 -5.45 -8.59 -2.64
C ASP A 109 -6.69 -9.24 -2.00
N PRO A 110 -6.83 -10.58 -2.03
CA PRO A 110 -8.08 -11.23 -1.65
C PRO A 110 -8.36 -11.08 -0.16
N PHE A 111 -7.36 -10.70 0.64
CA PHE A 111 -7.53 -10.42 2.06
C PHE A 111 -8.42 -9.23 2.36
N HIS A 112 -8.68 -8.32 1.42
CA HIS A 112 -9.68 -7.27 1.60
C HIS A 112 -11.10 -7.82 1.82
N THR A 113 -11.38 -9.05 1.38
CA THR A 113 -12.66 -9.73 1.62
C THR A 113 -12.83 -10.21 3.07
N VAL A 114 -11.74 -10.28 3.85
CA VAL A 114 -11.77 -10.72 5.24
C VAL A 114 -12.24 -9.59 6.14
N ILE A 115 -13.35 -9.81 6.87
CA ILE A 115 -13.87 -8.84 7.83
C ILE A 115 -12.82 -8.55 8.90
N GLY A 116 -12.41 -7.28 9.03
CA GLY A 116 -11.40 -6.86 10.00
C GLY A 116 -9.95 -7.07 9.55
N TYR A 117 -9.69 -7.28 8.26
CA TYR A 117 -8.35 -7.47 7.70
C TYR A 117 -7.36 -6.33 8.04
N ASP A 118 -7.86 -5.10 8.18
CA ASP A 118 -7.09 -3.89 8.50
C ASP A 118 -7.09 -3.54 10.00
N ARG A 119 -7.81 -4.33 10.81
CA ARG A 119 -8.05 -4.08 12.23
C ARG A 119 -7.73 -5.32 13.07
N SER A 120 -8.75 -6.00 13.60
CA SER A 120 -8.61 -7.10 14.56
C SER A 120 -7.81 -8.28 14.01
N LEU A 121 -7.84 -8.51 12.69
CA LEU A 121 -7.13 -9.60 12.03
C LEU A 121 -5.86 -9.16 11.29
N ARG A 122 -5.44 -7.90 11.42
CA ARG A 122 -4.29 -7.35 10.71
C ARG A 122 -3.03 -8.21 10.86
N LEU A 123 -2.67 -8.57 12.09
CA LEU A 123 -1.50 -9.41 12.35
C LEU A 123 -1.62 -10.81 11.75
N SER A 124 -2.81 -11.41 11.77
CA SER A 124 -3.06 -12.72 11.17
C SER A 124 -2.95 -12.66 9.65
N VAL A 125 -3.47 -11.59 9.03
CA VAL A 125 -3.38 -11.33 7.59
C VAL A 125 -1.92 -11.12 7.17
N GLU A 126 -1.18 -10.29 7.89
CA GLU A 126 0.25 -10.06 7.62
C GLU A 126 1.06 -11.36 7.70
N LYS A 127 0.80 -12.20 8.73
CA LYS A 127 1.41 -13.54 8.85
C LYS A 127 1.02 -14.49 7.73
N GLY A 128 -0.26 -14.50 7.34
CA GLY A 128 -0.77 -15.33 6.24
C GLY A 128 -0.12 -14.97 4.91
N LYS A 129 -0.01 -13.67 4.61
CA LYS A 129 0.70 -13.16 3.42
C LYS A 129 2.18 -13.55 3.45
N ALA A 130 2.86 -13.35 4.58
CA ALA A 130 4.27 -13.72 4.73
C ALA A 130 4.50 -15.22 4.51
N ALA A 131 3.60 -16.07 5.01
CA ALA A 131 3.68 -17.51 4.82
C ALA A 131 3.55 -17.92 3.34
N VAL A 132 2.69 -17.26 2.58
CA VAL A 132 2.52 -17.50 1.13
C VAL A 132 3.72 -17.02 0.32
N LEU A 133 4.27 -15.85 0.66
CA LEU A 133 5.39 -15.23 -0.07
C LEU A 133 6.74 -15.88 0.20
N TYR A 134 6.87 -16.66 1.28
CA TYR A 134 8.10 -17.36 1.60
C TYR A 134 8.51 -18.32 0.47
N PRO A 135 9.79 -18.44 0.09
CA PRO A 135 10.22 -19.37 -0.94
C PRO A 135 9.75 -20.81 -0.67
N GLY A 136 8.89 -21.35 -1.54
CA GLY A 136 8.30 -22.69 -1.36
C GLY A 136 7.07 -22.74 -0.45
N GLY A 137 6.66 -21.62 0.15
CA GLY A 137 5.56 -21.52 1.11
C GLY A 137 5.93 -22.02 2.51
N LEU A 138 5.40 -21.37 3.54
CA LEU A 138 5.54 -21.81 4.93
C LEU A 138 4.32 -22.64 5.36
N HIS A 139 4.54 -23.66 6.19
CA HIS A 139 3.46 -24.40 6.82
C HIS A 139 2.73 -23.53 7.85
N VAL A 140 1.39 -23.50 7.76
CA VAL A 140 0.54 -22.68 8.63
C VAL A 140 -0.49 -23.57 9.31
N LEU A 141 -0.66 -23.36 10.61
CA LEU A 141 -1.75 -23.91 11.40
C LEU A 141 -2.71 -22.77 11.76
N LEU A 142 -3.97 -22.88 11.31
CA LEU A 142 -5.02 -21.94 11.67
C LEU A 142 -5.79 -22.50 12.87
N THR A 143 -5.78 -21.78 13.98
CA THR A 143 -6.45 -22.20 15.23
C THR A 143 -7.57 -21.25 15.60
N GLY A 144 -8.65 -21.79 16.16
CA GLY A 144 -9.77 -21.00 16.67
C GLY A 144 -11.03 -21.85 16.85
N PRO A 145 -12.09 -21.31 17.45
CA PRO A 145 -13.37 -22.01 17.62
C PRO A 145 -13.98 -22.47 16.28
N SER A 146 -14.97 -23.37 16.34
CA SER A 146 -15.76 -23.72 15.16
C SER A 146 -16.53 -22.50 14.64
N GLY A 147 -16.66 -22.36 13.32
CA GLY A 147 -17.45 -21.29 12.69
C GLY A 147 -16.79 -19.92 12.53
N VAL A 148 -15.56 -19.69 13.01
CA VAL A 148 -14.88 -18.37 12.93
C VAL A 148 -14.25 -18.04 11.56
N GLY A 149 -14.47 -18.89 10.54
CA GLY A 149 -13.96 -18.64 9.18
C GLY A 149 -12.54 -19.12 8.90
N LYS A 150 -12.01 -20.11 9.63
CA LYS A 150 -10.66 -20.69 9.38
C LYS A 150 -10.49 -21.20 7.95
N THR A 151 -11.48 -21.93 7.44
CA THR A 151 -11.49 -22.46 6.08
C THR A 151 -11.49 -21.35 5.04
N PHE A 152 -12.34 -20.35 5.24
CA PHE A 152 -12.39 -19.15 4.39
C PHE A 152 -11.04 -18.41 4.38
N PHE A 153 -10.38 -18.26 5.54
CA PHE A 153 -9.06 -17.64 5.61
C PHE A 153 -8.01 -18.43 4.80
N ALA A 154 -8.07 -19.76 4.82
CA ALA A 154 -7.18 -20.60 4.01
C ALA A 154 -7.46 -20.47 2.49
N GLU A 155 -8.73 -20.34 2.09
CA GLU A 155 -9.12 -20.07 0.69
C GLU A 155 -8.58 -18.72 0.21
N VAL A 156 -8.71 -17.69 1.03
CA VAL A 156 -8.16 -16.35 0.76
C VAL A 156 -6.63 -16.39 0.62
N MET A 157 -5.94 -17.15 1.47
CA MET A 157 -4.49 -17.38 1.33
C MET A 157 -4.12 -18.03 -0.01
N HIS A 158 -4.92 -18.99 -0.48
CA HIS A 158 -4.72 -19.65 -1.77
C HIS A 158 -4.97 -18.72 -2.96
N GLN A 159 -6.05 -17.93 -2.90
CA GLN A 159 -6.32 -16.89 -3.90
C GLN A 159 -5.16 -15.89 -3.97
N PHE A 160 -4.67 -15.45 -2.80
CA PHE A 160 -3.53 -14.54 -2.71
C PHE A 160 -2.29 -15.16 -3.36
N ALA A 161 -2.01 -16.45 -3.12
CA ALA A 161 -0.90 -17.15 -3.76
C ALA A 161 -1.02 -17.18 -5.30
N THR A 162 -2.23 -17.36 -5.81
CA THR A 162 -2.51 -17.41 -7.26
C THR A 162 -2.29 -16.06 -7.93
N VAL A 163 -2.71 -14.97 -7.27
CA VAL A 163 -2.48 -13.59 -7.73
C VAL A 163 -0.99 -13.25 -7.75
N GLN A 164 -0.24 -13.67 -6.73
CA GLN A 164 1.21 -13.38 -6.63
C GLN A 164 2.07 -14.21 -7.60
N GLN A 165 1.59 -15.38 -8.03
CA GLN A 165 2.32 -16.29 -8.92
C GLN A 165 1.45 -16.74 -10.11
N PRO A 166 1.03 -15.83 -11.00
CA PRO A 166 0.06 -16.13 -12.07
C PRO A 166 0.59 -17.13 -13.11
N GLN A 167 1.91 -17.26 -13.26
CA GLN A 167 2.53 -18.25 -14.14
C GLN A 167 2.51 -19.67 -13.57
N ARG A 168 2.15 -19.84 -12.29
CA ARG A 168 2.15 -21.11 -11.59
C ARG A 168 0.72 -21.49 -11.23
N GLN A 169 0.25 -22.62 -11.77
CA GLN A 169 -1.01 -23.19 -11.32
C GLN A 169 -0.82 -23.81 -9.94
N ILE A 170 -1.44 -23.22 -8.91
CA ILE A 170 -1.36 -23.69 -7.53
C ILE A 170 -2.69 -24.40 -7.19
N PRO A 171 -2.70 -25.73 -6.97
CA PRO A 171 -3.93 -26.43 -6.61
C PRO A 171 -4.32 -26.19 -5.15
N LEU A 172 -5.61 -25.96 -4.88
CA LEU A 172 -6.19 -26.01 -3.54
C LEU A 172 -6.76 -27.41 -3.30
N VAL A 173 -6.33 -28.06 -2.22
CA VAL A 173 -6.75 -29.42 -1.89
C VAL A 173 -7.33 -29.42 -0.48
N TYR A 174 -8.62 -29.73 -0.39
CA TYR A 174 -9.28 -29.97 0.89
C TYR A 174 -8.96 -31.38 1.36
N PHE A 175 -8.52 -31.47 2.61
CA PHE A 175 -8.20 -32.74 3.26
C PHE A 175 -8.91 -32.78 4.62
N ASN A 176 -10.07 -33.43 4.67
CA ASN A 176 -10.89 -33.53 5.88
C ASN A 176 -10.42 -34.69 6.77
N CYS A 177 -9.73 -34.40 7.88
CA CYS A 177 -9.22 -35.42 8.78
C CYS A 177 -10.31 -36.33 9.40
N ALA A 178 -11.55 -35.85 9.54
CA ALA A 178 -12.63 -36.62 10.16
C ALA A 178 -13.10 -37.80 9.30
N GLU A 179 -13.04 -37.68 7.97
CA GLU A 179 -13.45 -38.74 7.03
C GLU A 179 -12.50 -39.96 7.05
N TYR A 180 -11.23 -39.74 7.40
CA TYR A 180 -10.18 -40.77 7.32
C TYR A 180 -9.79 -41.34 8.67
N ALA A 181 -10.26 -40.76 9.78
CA ALA A 181 -9.93 -41.19 11.14
C ALA A 181 -10.24 -42.67 11.39
N HIS A 182 -11.21 -43.23 10.66
CA HIS A 182 -11.64 -44.63 10.79
C HIS A 182 -11.32 -45.50 9.57
N ASN A 183 -10.74 -44.94 8.50
CA ASN A 183 -10.43 -45.66 7.26
C ASN A 183 -9.02 -45.33 6.72
N PRO A 184 -7.96 -45.89 7.31
CA PRO A 184 -6.57 -45.60 6.94
C PRO A 184 -6.19 -46.04 5.51
N GLU A 185 -6.93 -46.99 4.92
CA GLU A 185 -6.72 -47.41 3.52
C GLU A 185 -7.17 -46.33 2.51
N LEU A 186 -8.22 -45.57 2.82
CA LEU A 186 -8.65 -44.43 2.00
C LEU A 186 -7.59 -43.31 2.04
N LEU A 187 -7.00 -43.07 3.22
CA LEU A 187 -5.90 -42.11 3.40
C LEU A 187 -4.67 -42.47 2.56
N SER A 188 -4.25 -43.74 2.57
CA SER A 188 -3.07 -44.19 1.83
C SER A 188 -3.27 -44.09 0.32
N SER A 189 -4.46 -44.45 -0.18
CA SER A 189 -4.80 -44.31 -1.60
C SER A 189 -4.75 -42.85 -2.09
N HIS A 190 -5.16 -41.88 -1.27
CA HIS A 190 -5.15 -40.45 -1.61
C HIS A 190 -3.77 -39.80 -1.49
N LEU A 191 -2.91 -40.28 -0.60
CA LEU A 191 -1.56 -39.75 -0.40
C LEU A 191 -0.55 -40.29 -1.42
N PHE A 192 -0.65 -41.57 -1.78
CA PHE A 192 0.34 -42.25 -2.61
C PHE A 192 -0.15 -42.58 -4.02
N GLY A 193 -1.47 -42.44 -4.26
CA GLY A 193 -2.11 -42.80 -5.51
C GLY A 193 -2.22 -44.31 -5.68
N HIS A 194 -3.37 -44.80 -6.14
CA HIS A 194 -3.39 -46.09 -6.81
C HIS A 194 -2.78 -45.92 -8.20
N LYS A 195 -2.02 -46.93 -8.65
CA LYS A 195 -1.16 -46.95 -9.85
C LYS A 195 -1.81 -46.41 -11.14
N GLN A 196 -1.95 -45.09 -11.28
CA GLN A 196 -2.05 -44.30 -12.52
C GLN A 196 -2.08 -42.79 -12.18
N ALA A 197 -1.18 -42.05 -12.83
CA ALA A 197 -1.02 -40.59 -12.87
C ALA A 197 -0.39 -39.88 -11.64
N ARG A 198 0.84 -39.42 -11.85
CA ARG A 198 1.69 -38.56 -11.01
C ARG A 198 1.09 -37.14 -10.94
N LEU A 199 0.77 -36.62 -9.75
CA LEU A 199 0.41 -35.21 -9.54
C LEU A 199 1.59 -34.41 -8.97
N PRO A 200 1.85 -33.18 -9.43
CA PRO A 200 2.91 -32.33 -8.92
C PRO A 200 2.53 -31.69 -7.57
N VAL A 201 3.58 -31.35 -6.81
CA VAL A 201 3.66 -30.73 -5.48
C VAL A 201 2.40 -29.97 -5.00
N ARG A 202 1.83 -30.41 -3.86
CA ARG A 202 0.63 -29.85 -3.20
C ARG A 202 0.99 -29.01 -1.97
N LEU A 203 0.36 -27.85 -1.80
CA LEU A 203 0.23 -27.16 -0.52
C LEU A 203 -0.75 -27.96 0.36
N LYS A 204 -0.30 -28.35 1.57
CA LYS A 204 -1.15 -29.01 2.58
C LYS A 204 -1.53 -27.97 3.64
N ALA A 205 -2.79 -27.58 3.67
CA ALA A 205 -3.38 -26.88 4.80
C ALA A 205 -4.09 -27.91 5.69
N ASN A 206 -3.58 -28.14 6.89
CA ASN A 206 -4.28 -28.92 7.90
C ASN A 206 -5.23 -27.97 8.63
N VAL A 207 -6.53 -28.14 8.44
CA VAL A 207 -7.56 -27.48 9.24
C VAL A 207 -7.85 -28.38 10.44
N VAL A 208 -7.58 -27.89 11.65
CA VAL A 208 -7.99 -28.48 12.93
C VAL A 208 -8.97 -27.52 13.60
#